data_AF-A0A2M8ESX6-F1
#
_entry.id   AF-A0A2M8ESX6-F1
#
_cell.length_a   1.000
_cell.length_b   1.000
_cell.length_c   1.000
_cell.angle_alpha   90.00
_cell.angle_beta   90.00
_cell.angle_gamma   90.00
#
_symmetry.space_group_name_H-M   'P 1'
#
loop_
_entity.id
_entity.type
_entity.pdbx_description
1 polymer ?
#
loop_
_entity_poly.entity_id
_entity_poly.type
_entity_poly.pdbx_seq_one_letter_code
_entity_poly.pdbx_strand_id
1 'polypeptide(L)'
;LTIKLKSAIEIYQPKQIVLGGGVISNITIRREARKVASKFGLRVFVPYTQKLFTDNAAMVGVCAWYQAQRGDFIKNITTLDRQPNLSFTP
;
A
#
# COMPACT_ATOMS: atom_id res chain seq x y z
N LEU A 1 -0.96 6.36 -14.90
CA LEU A 1 -0.68 5.09 -14.20
C LEU A 1 0.33 4.23 -14.95
N THR A 2 -0.01 3.73 -16.15
CA THR A 2 0.78 2.71 -16.88
C THR A 2 2.24 3.09 -17.14
N ILE A 3 2.50 4.34 -17.56
CA ILE A 3 3.86 4.86 -17.80
C ILE A 3 4.70 4.83 -16.51
N LYS A 4 4.18 5.42 -15.42
CA LYS A 4 4.88 5.49 -14.13
C LYS A 4 5.06 4.10 -13.51
N LEU A 5 4.06 3.22 -13.62
CA LEU A 5 4.15 1.85 -13.11
C LEU A 5 5.23 1.06 -13.86
N LYS A 6 5.27 1.14 -15.19
CA LYS A 6 6.32 0.51 -16.00
C LYS A 6 7.71 0.99 -15.57
N SER A 7 7.91 2.31 -15.48
CA SER A 7 9.18 2.91 -15.08
C SER A 7 9.61 2.46 -13.67
N ALA A 8 8.67 2.39 -12.71
CA ALA A 8 8.96 1.90 -11.37
C ALA A 8 9.35 0.40 -11.36
N ILE A 9 8.70 -0.44 -12.17
CA ILE A 9 9.07 -1.85 -12.30
C ILE A 9 10.50 -2.00 -12.84
N GLU A 10 10.86 -1.20 -13.85
CA GLU A 10 12.19 -1.23 -14.46
C GLU A 10 13.29 -0.77 -13.48
N ILE A 11 13.02 0.28 -12.69
CA ILE A 11 13.97 0.82 -11.70
C ILE A 11 14.15 -0.11 -10.50
N TYR A 12 13.05 -0.56 -9.90
CA TYR A 12 13.08 -1.25 -8.59
C TYR A 12 13.05 -2.77 -8.70
N GLN A 13 12.80 -3.33 -9.89
CA GLN A 13 12.75 -4.77 -10.17
C GLN A 13 11.98 -5.58 -9.09
N PRO A 14 10.74 -5.20 -8.76
CA PRO A 14 10.00 -5.81 -7.67
C PRO A 14 9.64 -7.26 -7.98
N LYS A 15 9.46 -8.09 -6.95
CA LYS A 15 8.98 -9.48 -7.11
C LYS A 15 7.46 -9.58 -7.31
N GLN A 16 6.72 -8.55 -6.91
CA GLN A 16 5.26 -8.50 -6.95
C GLN A 16 4.76 -7.07 -6.82
N ILE A 17 3.51 -6.84 -7.22
CA ILE A 17 2.83 -5.55 -7.13
C ILE A 17 1.60 -5.69 -6.24
N VAL A 18 1.39 -4.74 -5.32
CA VAL A 18 0.16 -4.62 -4.53
C VAL A 18 -0.50 -3.30 -4.88
N LEU A 19 -1.80 -3.32 -5.20
CA LEU A 19 -2.57 -2.10 -5.44
C LEU A 19 -3.47 -1.82 -4.22
N GLY A 20 -3.38 -0.60 -3.69
CA GLY A 20 -4.19 -0.09 -2.58
C GLY A 20 -4.81 1.27 -2.91
N GLY A 21 -5.75 1.73 -2.08
CA GLY A 21 -6.39 3.04 -2.17
C GLY A 21 -7.72 3.02 -2.94
N GLY A 22 -8.65 3.92 -2.60
CA GLY A 22 -10.04 3.88 -3.07
C GLY A 22 -10.20 3.93 -4.60
N VAL A 23 -9.26 4.57 -5.29
CA VAL A 23 -9.22 4.68 -6.76
C VAL A 23 -9.13 3.30 -7.44
N ILE A 24 -8.56 2.29 -6.77
CA ILE A 24 -8.46 0.93 -7.34
C ILE A 24 -9.82 0.25 -7.45
N SER A 25 -10.90 0.82 -6.88
CA SER A 25 -12.28 0.35 -7.08
C SER A 25 -12.66 0.34 -8.57
N ASN A 26 -12.04 1.19 -9.39
CA ASN A 26 -12.19 1.21 -10.83
C ASN A 26 -11.58 -0.04 -11.48
N ILE A 27 -12.43 -0.82 -12.18
CA ILE A 27 -12.02 -2.08 -12.83
C ILE A 27 -10.98 -1.84 -13.94
N THR A 28 -11.13 -0.77 -14.72
CA THR A 28 -10.21 -0.41 -15.81
C THR A 28 -8.81 -0.17 -15.27
N ILE A 29 -8.68 0.53 -14.14
CA ILE A 29 -7.38 0.76 -13.48
C ILE A 29 -6.71 -0.58 -13.11
N ARG A 30 -7.45 -1.50 -12.49
CA ARG A 30 -6.91 -2.82 -12.12
C ARG A 30 -6.50 -3.64 -13.35
N ARG A 31 -7.30 -3.58 -14.43
CA ARG A 31 -7.02 -4.28 -15.68
C ARG A 31 -5.74 -3.77 -16.34
N GLU A 32 -5.59 -2.45 -16.47
CA GLU A 32 -4.39 -1.87 -17.09
C GLU A 32 -3.13 -2.10 -16.25
N ALA A 33 -3.23 -2.04 -14.91
CA ALA A 33 -2.11 -2.38 -14.03
C ALA A 33 -1.65 -3.84 -14.20
N ARG A 34 -2.59 -4.79 -14.26
CA ARG A 34 -2.29 -6.21 -14.53
C ARG A 34 -1.66 -6.42 -15.90
N LYS A 35 -2.17 -5.73 -16.93
CA LYS A 35 -1.63 -5.80 -18.29
C LYS A 35 -0.19 -5.29 -18.39
N VAL A 36 0.18 -4.28 -17.60
CA VAL A 36 1.58 -3.82 -17.51
C VAL A 36 2.42 -4.84 -16.76
N ALA A 37 1.99 -5.28 -15.58
CA ALA A 37 2.72 -6.22 -14.73
C ALA A 37 2.98 -7.58 -15.41
N SER A 38 2.02 -8.08 -16.18
CA SER A 38 2.15 -9.37 -16.88
C SER A 38 3.27 -9.39 -17.91
N LYS A 39 3.62 -8.24 -18.52
CA LYS A 39 4.76 -8.12 -19.44
C LYS A 39 6.10 -8.37 -18.75
N PHE A 40 6.15 -8.23 -17.44
CA PHE A 40 7.33 -8.46 -16.61
C PHE A 40 7.20 -9.76 -15.78
N GLY A 41 6.19 -10.59 -16.04
CA GLY A 41 5.94 -11.81 -15.26
C GLY A 41 5.50 -11.55 -13.81
N LEU A 42 5.03 -10.34 -13.50
CA LEU A 42 4.69 -9.94 -12.13
C LEU A 42 3.23 -10.21 -11.80
N ARG A 43 3.00 -10.76 -10.61
CA ARG A 43 1.66 -10.90 -10.02
C ARG A 43 1.21 -9.58 -9.39
N VAL A 44 -0.06 -9.25 -9.58
CA VAL A 44 -0.72 -8.09 -8.97
C VAL A 44 -1.73 -8.55 -7.94
N PHE A 45 -1.54 -8.15 -6.69
CA PHE A 45 -2.44 -8.39 -5.59
C PHE A 45 -3.32 -7.17 -5.33
N VAL A 46 -4.58 -7.45 -5.01
CA VAL A 46 -5.56 -6.46 -4.56
C VAL A 46 -6.27 -7.03 -3.33
N PRO A 47 -6.78 -6.20 -2.41
CA PRO A 47 -7.56 -6.71 -1.28
C PRO A 47 -8.73 -7.58 -1.76
N TYR A 48 -9.06 -8.63 -1.00
CA TYR A 48 -10.06 -9.63 -1.38
C TYR A 48 -11.50 -9.09 -1.44
N THR A 49 -11.75 -7.95 -0.78
CA THR A 49 -13.06 -7.29 -0.76
C THR A 49 -12.92 -5.79 -0.99
N GLN A 50 -13.91 -5.19 -1.64
CA GLN A 50 -13.94 -3.76 -1.95
C GLN A 50 -13.97 -2.89 -0.69
N LYS A 51 -14.50 -3.41 0.43
CA LYS A 51 -14.52 -2.71 1.73
C LYS A 51 -13.12 -2.36 2.25
N LEU A 52 -12.09 -3.03 1.73
CA LEU A 52 -10.69 -2.81 2.12
C LEU A 52 -9.94 -1.87 1.14
N PHE A 53 -10.61 -1.32 0.13
CA PHE A 53 -9.95 -0.43 -0.83
C PHE A 53 -9.78 0.98 -0.28
N THR A 54 -10.72 1.43 0.56
CA THR A 54 -10.72 2.76 1.19
C THR A 54 -10.14 2.71 2.59
N ASP A 55 -9.84 3.89 3.14
CA ASP A 55 -9.37 4.02 4.51
C ASP A 55 -10.34 3.37 5.50
N ASN A 56 -9.81 2.54 6.39
CA ASN A 56 -10.59 1.80 7.37
C ASN A 56 -9.78 1.53 8.64
N ALA A 57 -10.45 1.32 9.77
CA ALA A 57 -9.78 1.05 11.04
C ALA A 57 -9.02 -0.30 11.05
N ALA A 58 -9.39 -1.26 10.20
CA ALA A 58 -8.74 -2.57 10.16
C ALA A 58 -7.28 -2.47 9.70
N MET A 59 -6.96 -1.61 8.71
CA MET A 59 -5.57 -1.41 8.27
C MET A 59 -4.70 -0.76 9.36
N VAL A 60 -5.30 0.13 10.18
CA VAL A 60 -4.63 0.74 11.34
C VAL A 60 -4.36 -0.34 12.40
N GLY A 61 -5.35 -1.19 12.68
CA GLY A 61 -5.19 -2.31 13.62
C GLY A 61 -4.13 -3.32 13.21
N VAL A 62 -4.06 -3.69 11.93
CA VAL A 62 -3.00 -4.58 11.40
C VAL A 62 -1.61 -3.94 11.57
N CYS A 63 -1.47 -2.64 11.27
CA CYS A 63 -0.21 -1.93 11.48
C CYS A 63 0.20 -1.91 12.96
N ALA A 64 -0.74 -1.58 13.85
CA ALA A 64 -0.52 -1.56 15.29
C ALA A 64 -0.14 -2.95 15.85
N TRP A 65 -0.74 -4.03 15.33
CA TRP A 65 -0.40 -5.39 15.73
C TRP A 65 1.06 -5.74 15.39
N TYR A 66 1.53 -5.40 14.17
CA TYR A 66 2.93 -5.61 13.79
C TYR A 66 3.89 -4.72 14.59
N GLN A 67 3.51 -3.49 14.95
CA GLN A 67 4.30 -2.63 15.84
C GLN A 67 4.40 -3.25 17.24
N ALA A 68 3.27 -3.67 17.81
CA ALA A 68 3.22 -4.33 19.11
C ALA A 68 4.08 -5.60 19.17
N GLN A 69 4.06 -6.43 18.12
CA GLN A 69 4.94 -7.61 18.01
C GLN A 69 6.43 -7.26 18.04
N ARG A 70 6.82 -6.07 17.58
CA ARG A 70 8.21 -5.56 17.65
C ARG A 70 8.53 -4.85 18.97
N GLY A 71 7.57 -4.72 19.88
CA GLY A 71 7.71 -3.90 21.09
C GLY A 71 7.73 -2.40 20.79
N ASP A 72 7.27 -1.98 19.60
CA ASP A 72 7.24 -0.60 19.15
C ASP A 72 6.01 0.11 19.73
N PHE A 73 6.08 0.42 21.02
CA PHE A 73 5.07 1.17 21.75
C PHE A 73 5.58 2.57 22.05
N ILE A 74 4.63 3.49 22.19
CA ILE A 74 4.95 4.82 22.67
C ILE A 74 5.51 4.75 24.10
N LYS A 75 6.68 5.36 24.31
CA LYS A 75 7.35 5.38 25.62
C LYS A 75 6.78 6.45 26.54
N ASN A 76 6.36 7.58 25.96
CA ASN A 76 5.76 8.69 26.70
C ASN A 76 4.51 9.17 25.97
N ILE A 77 3.34 8.95 26.55
CA ILE A 77 2.07 9.32 25.92
C ILE A 77 1.93 10.83 25.72
N THR A 78 2.59 11.66 26.52
CA THR A 78 2.50 13.13 26.39
C THR A 78 3.20 13.66 25.15
N THR A 79 4.09 12.87 24.53
CA THR A 79 4.73 13.24 23.26
C THR A 79 3.91 12.81 22.05
N LEU A 80 2.78 12.11 22.24
CA LEU A 80 1.91 11.74 21.15
C LEU A 80 1.12 12.96 20.68
N ASP A 81 1.39 13.42 19.48
CA ASP A 81 0.60 14.45 18.84
C ASP A 81 0.37 14.10 17.37
N ARG A 82 -0.67 14.71 16.78
CA ARG A 82 -0.93 14.61 15.35
C ARG A 82 0.23 15.26 14.59
N GLN A 83 0.74 14.55 13.60
CA GLN A 83 1.68 15.10 12.61
C GLN A 83 0.98 15.19 11.26
N PRO A 84 0.39 16.36 10.89
CA PRO A 84 -0.41 16.49 9.67
C PRO A 84 0.37 16.22 8.37
N ASN A 85 1.68 16.40 8.42
CA ASN A 85 2.63 16.20 7.32
C ASN A 85 3.63 15.07 7.62
N LEU A 86 3.20 14.03 8.35
CA LEU A 86 4.03 12.86 8.65
C LEU A 86 4.67 12.32 7.37
N SER A 87 6.00 12.25 7.34
CA SER A 87 6.76 11.73 6.21
C SER A 87 7.22 10.30 6.45
N PHE A 88 7.18 9.49 5.40
CA PHE A 88 7.70 8.11 5.38
C PHE A 88 8.99 7.96 4.58
N THR A 89 9.52 9.05 4.03
CA THR A 89 10.87 9.05 3.48
C THR A 89 11.89 9.07 4.62
N PRO A 90 13.03 8.36 4.48
CA PRO A 90 14.18 8.57 5.34
C PRO A 90 14.64 10.03 5.35
#